data_AF-A0A3A9VET7-F1
#
_entry.id   AF-A0A3A9VET7-F1
#
_cell.length_a   1.000
_cell.length_b   1.000
_cell.length_c   1.000
_cell.angle_alpha   90.00
_cell.angle_beta   90.00
_cell.angle_gamma   90.00
#
_symmetry.space_group_name_H-M   'P 1'
#
loop_
_entity.id
_entity.type
_entity.pdbx_description
1 polymer ?
#
loop_
_entity_poly.entity_id
_entity_poly.type
_entity_poly.pdbx_seq_one_letter_code
_entity_poly.pdbx_strand_id
1 'polypeptide(L)'
;MKIYGKCKNCETENKYSTYANTRVEFAMQDGETKTLNCTNCGTDTKYHVDQLYAKQSKSAQLIAGLILFIGTPLMFFGINPVFTGNRNHYVIYIIGGFLLIPIFAYAVINKQDQTRVSDFNRRTLKGRVHNIT
;
A
#
# COMPACT_ATOMS: atom_id res chain seq x y z
N MET A 1 -4.24 -1.14 -4.96
CA MET A 1 -4.65 -0.70 -3.60
C MET A 1 -5.74 -1.60 -3.06
N LYS A 2 -6.08 -1.47 -1.78
CA LYS A 2 -7.26 -2.14 -1.19
C LYS A 2 -8.34 -1.12 -0.90
N ILE A 3 -9.54 -1.39 -1.38
CA ILE A 3 -10.74 -0.62 -1.09
C ILE A 3 -11.64 -1.43 -0.17
N TYR A 4 -12.50 -0.74 0.55
CA TYR A 4 -13.31 -1.28 1.62
C TYR A 4 -14.74 -0.74 1.50
N GLY A 5 -15.70 -1.60 1.79
CA GLY A 5 -17.12 -1.26 1.91
C GLY A 5 -17.70 -1.87 3.17
N LYS A 6 -18.50 -1.10 3.92
CA LYS A 6 -19.20 -1.60 5.11
C LYS A 6 -20.47 -2.35 4.70
N CYS A 7 -20.61 -3.60 5.12
CA CYS A 7 -21.85 -4.34 4.91
C CYS A 7 -23.04 -3.60 5.52
N LYS A 8 -24.14 -3.50 4.79
CA LYS A 8 -25.38 -2.86 5.29
C LYS A 8 -26.09 -3.68 6.37
N ASN A 9 -25.80 -4.98 6.46
CA ASN A 9 -26.46 -5.89 7.39
C ASN A 9 -25.70 -6.04 8.71
N CYS A 10 -24.38 -6.23 8.65
CA CYS A 10 -23.55 -6.53 9.84
C CYS A 10 -22.42 -5.54 10.09
N GLU A 11 -22.40 -4.42 9.34
CA GLU A 11 -21.39 -3.34 9.40
C GLU A 11 -19.93 -3.78 9.18
N THR A 12 -19.70 -5.06 8.88
CA THR A 12 -18.37 -5.61 8.69
C THR A 12 -17.75 -5.04 7.42
N GLU A 13 -16.47 -4.68 7.51
CA GLU A 13 -15.71 -4.16 6.38
C GLU A 13 -15.27 -5.29 5.45
N ASN A 14 -15.75 -5.25 4.22
CA ASN A 14 -15.34 -6.17 3.17
C ASN A 14 -14.23 -5.51 2.35
N LYS A 15 -13.11 -6.21 2.20
CA LYS A 15 -11.95 -5.76 1.44
C LYS A 15 -12.04 -6.24 -0.01
N TYR A 16 -11.69 -5.36 -0.94
CA TYR A 16 -11.51 -5.67 -2.35
C TYR A 16 -10.16 -5.13 -2.85
N SER A 17 -9.44 -5.93 -3.62
CA SER A 17 -8.16 -5.53 -4.21
C SER A 17 -8.39 -5.02 -5.61
N THR A 18 -7.90 -3.82 -5.93
CA THR A 18 -7.99 -3.22 -7.26
C THR A 18 -6.65 -2.61 -7.67
N TYR A 19 -6.40 -2.55 -8.98
CA TYR A 19 -5.25 -1.87 -9.55
C TYR A 19 -5.47 -0.36 -9.71
N ALA A 20 -6.73 0.09 -9.72
CA ALA A 20 -7.09 1.49 -9.84
C ALA A 20 -6.48 2.36 -8.73
N ASN A 21 -6.08 3.57 -9.08
CA ASN A 21 -5.52 4.57 -8.16
C ASN A 21 -6.54 5.60 -7.71
N THR A 22 -7.61 5.78 -8.47
CA THR A 22 -8.66 6.77 -8.21
C THR A 22 -10.06 6.16 -8.37
N ARG A 23 -11.09 6.81 -7.83
CA ARG A 23 -12.49 6.38 -8.03
C ARG A 23 -12.91 6.40 -9.50
N VAL A 24 -12.39 7.36 -10.28
CA VAL A 24 -12.68 7.44 -11.72
C VAL A 24 -12.08 6.24 -12.44
N GLU A 25 -10.81 5.95 -12.20
CA GLU A 25 -10.15 4.78 -12.78
C GLU A 25 -10.83 3.46 -12.36
N PHE A 26 -11.29 3.38 -11.10
CA PHE A 26 -12.07 2.25 -10.63
C PHE A 26 -13.40 2.13 -11.37
N ALA A 27 -14.15 3.22 -11.55
CA ALA A 27 -15.39 3.19 -12.30
C ALA A 27 -15.21 2.84 -13.78
N MET A 28 -14.08 3.23 -14.38
CA MET A 28 -13.74 2.84 -15.75
C MET A 28 -13.41 1.35 -15.87
N GLN A 29 -12.78 0.75 -14.85
CA GLN A 29 -12.37 -0.66 -14.86
C GLN A 29 -13.48 -1.62 -14.41
N ASP A 30 -14.20 -1.27 -13.35
CA ASP A 30 -15.14 -2.13 -12.63
C ASP A 30 -16.60 -1.68 -12.73
N GLY A 31 -16.85 -0.51 -13.36
CA GLY A 31 -18.16 0.13 -13.42
C GLY A 31 -18.48 0.99 -12.20
N GLU A 32 -19.58 1.75 -12.27
CA GLU A 32 -20.03 2.66 -11.22
C GLU A 32 -20.56 1.96 -9.96
N THR A 33 -20.85 0.67 -10.08
CA THR A 33 -21.34 -0.13 -8.97
C THR A 33 -20.63 -1.46 -8.89
N LYS A 34 -20.27 -1.86 -7.68
CA LYS A 34 -19.63 -3.14 -7.40
C LYS A 34 -20.44 -3.91 -6.36
N THR A 35 -20.73 -5.17 -6.64
CA THR A 35 -21.30 -6.09 -5.66
C THR A 35 -20.16 -6.76 -4.90
N LEU A 36 -20.17 -6.66 -3.57
CA LEU A 36 -19.24 -7.39 -2.71
C LEU A 36 -20.04 -8.33 -1.80
N ASN A 37 -19.60 -9.58 -1.75
CA ASN A 37 -20.10 -10.56 -0.81
C ASN A 37 -19.51 -10.29 0.58
N CYS A 38 -20.36 -10.27 1.61
CA CYS A 38 -19.88 -10.08 2.96
C CYS A 38 -19.30 -11.37 3.54
N THR A 39 -18.03 -11.34 3.97
CA THR A 39 -17.37 -12.53 4.55
C THR A 39 -17.91 -12.94 5.91
N ASN A 40 -18.68 -12.06 6.58
CA ASN A 40 -19.25 -12.35 7.89
C ASN A 40 -20.68 -12.89 7.80
N CYS A 41 -21.58 -12.20 7.09
CA CYS A 41 -22.99 -12.58 7.00
C CYS A 41 -23.41 -13.20 5.67
N GLY A 42 -22.50 -13.36 4.70
CA GLY A 42 -22.77 -13.96 3.39
C GLY A 42 -23.66 -13.12 2.46
N THR A 43 -24.11 -11.94 2.89
CA THR A 43 -25.02 -11.09 2.11
C THR A 43 -24.28 -10.36 1.00
N ASP A 44 -24.79 -10.47 -0.23
CA ASP A 44 -24.33 -9.67 -1.35
C ASP A 44 -24.88 -8.25 -1.25
N THR A 45 -23.97 -7.28 -1.17
CA THR A 45 -24.33 -5.86 -1.12
C THR A 45 -23.79 -5.15 -2.35
N LYS A 46 -24.67 -4.45 -3.06
CA LYS A 46 -24.30 -3.55 -4.16
C LYS A 46 -23.87 -2.20 -3.59
N TYR A 47 -22.63 -1.81 -3.89
CA TYR A 47 -22.02 -0.53 -3.51
C TYR A 47 -21.88 0.36 -4.74
N HIS A 48 -22.17 1.64 -4.58
CA HIS A 48 -21.70 2.65 -5.53
C HIS A 48 -20.21 2.93 -5.24
N VAL A 49 -19.40 3.29 -6.25
CA VAL A 49 -17.96 3.59 -6.04
C VAL A 49 -17.73 4.65 -4.95
N ASP A 50 -18.64 5.62 -4.83
CA ASP A 50 -18.57 6.67 -3.80
C ASP A 50 -18.76 6.15 -2.36
N GLN A 51 -19.40 4.99 -2.18
CA GLN A 51 -19.56 4.34 -0.88
C GLN A 51 -18.31 3.53 -0.48
N LEU A 52 -17.39 3.32 -1.42
CA LEU A 52 -16.13 2.63 -1.19
C LEU A 52 -15.06 3.63 -0.75
N TYR A 53 -14.19 3.19 0.14
CA TYR A 53 -13.06 3.96 0.64
C TYR A 53 -11.78 3.11 0.66
N ALA A 54 -10.64 3.74 0.45
CA ALA A 54 -9.33 3.10 0.52
C ALA A 54 -8.72 3.29 1.93
N LYS A 55 -7.90 2.34 2.36
CA LYS A 55 -7.07 2.44 3.58
C LYS A 55 -5.61 2.22 3.23
N GLN A 56 -4.73 2.88 3.99
CA GLN A 56 -3.27 2.72 3.86
C GLN A 56 -2.84 1.30 4.20
N SER A 57 -1.90 0.79 3.41
CA SER A 57 -1.36 -0.54 3.59
C SER A 57 -0.21 -0.53 4.59
N LYS A 58 -0.35 -1.28 5.69
CA LYS A 58 0.75 -1.49 6.66
C LYS A 58 1.79 -2.50 6.17
N SER A 59 1.58 -3.12 5.00
CA SER A 59 2.48 -4.13 4.45
C SER A 59 3.86 -3.56 4.10
N ALA A 60 3.93 -2.33 3.57
CA ALA A 60 5.21 -1.69 3.29
C ALA A 60 6.04 -1.47 4.57
N GLN A 61 5.39 -1.11 5.68
CA GLN A 61 6.05 -0.94 6.98
C GLN A 61 6.54 -2.27 7.55
N LEU A 62 5.76 -3.35 7.39
CA LEU A 62 6.15 -4.68 7.84
C LEU A 62 7.36 -5.22 7.04
N ILE A 63 7.37 -5.04 5.71
CA ILE A 63 8.51 -5.43 4.86
C ILE A 63 9.76 -4.61 5.21
N ALA A 64 9.63 -3.29 5.37
CA ALA A 64 10.75 -2.44 5.77
C ALA A 64 11.33 -2.85 7.13
N GLY A 65 10.46 -3.19 8.09
CA GLY A 65 10.87 -3.72 9.39
C GLY A 65 11.67 -5.02 9.26
N LEU A 66 11.20 -5.98 8.44
CA LEU A 66 11.91 -7.24 8.21
C LEU A 66 13.29 -7.03 7.57
N ILE A 67 13.39 -6.16 6.56
CA ILE A 67 14.67 -5.83 5.93
C ILE A 67 15.64 -5.21 6.94
N LEU A 68 15.16 -4.33 7.82
CA LEU A 68 16.00 -3.73 8.86
C LEU A 68 16.46 -4.78 9.88
N PHE A 69 15.54 -5.58 10.43
CA PHE A 69 15.83 -6.54 11.51
C PHE A 69 16.63 -7.77 11.05
N ILE A 70 16.43 -8.24 9.82
CA ILE A 70 17.10 -9.45 9.29
C ILE A 70 18.25 -9.07 8.36
N GLY A 71 18.04 -8.07 7.50
CA GLY A 71 19.03 -7.64 6.52
C GLY A 71 20.26 -7.03 7.18
N THR A 72 20.09 -6.19 8.20
CA THR A 72 21.23 -5.53 8.85
C THR A 72 22.18 -6.52 9.55
N PRO A 73 21.70 -7.48 10.37
CA PRO A 73 22.58 -8.50 10.95
C PRO A 73 23.25 -9.39 9.89
N LEU A 74 22.51 -9.83 8.87
CA LEU A 74 23.09 -10.64 7.79
C LEU A 74 24.21 -9.90 7.04
N MET A 75 24.01 -8.61 6.78
CA MET A 75 25.02 -7.76 6.19
C MET A 75 26.26 -7.70 7.10
N PHE A 76 26.06 -7.49 8.41
CA PHE A 76 27.15 -7.40 9.38
C PHE A 76 27.94 -8.73 9.49
N PHE A 77 27.25 -9.87 9.54
CA PHE A 77 27.88 -11.19 9.55
C PHE A 77 28.67 -11.47 8.26
N GLY A 78 28.11 -11.12 7.10
CA GLY A 78 28.75 -11.35 5.79
C GLY A 78 29.98 -10.48 5.53
N ILE A 79 30.01 -9.25 6.06
CA ILE A 79 31.12 -8.31 5.84
C ILE A 79 32.21 -8.42 6.92
N ASN A 80 31.95 -9.07 8.06
CA ASN A 80 32.92 -9.33 9.13
C ASN A 80 34.32 -9.83 8.64
N PRO A 81 34.42 -10.83 7.73
CA PRO A 81 35.73 -11.25 7.19
C PRO A 81 36.44 -10.18 6.35
N VAL A 82 35.71 -9.25 5.74
CA VAL A 82 36.27 -8.13 4.95
C VAL A 82 36.83 -7.04 5.86
N PHE A 83 36.15 -6.74 6.97
CA PHE A 83 36.60 -5.75 7.96
C PHE A 83 37.83 -6.21 8.76
N THR A 84 37.96 -7.50 9.01
CA THR A 84 39.12 -8.08 9.71
C THR A 84 40.36 -8.16 8.82
N GLY A 85 40.20 -8.28 7.50
CA GLY A 85 41.31 -8.33 6.53
C GLY A 85 41.80 -6.97 6.01
N ASN A 86 40.97 -5.91 6.04
CA ASN A 86 41.29 -4.64 5.40
C ASN A 86 41.01 -3.42 6.31
N ARG A 87 42.05 -2.65 6.66
CA ARG A 87 42.01 -1.50 7.59
C ARG A 87 41.55 -0.18 6.95
N ASN A 88 40.88 -0.24 5.81
CA ASN A 88 40.61 0.92 4.99
C ASN A 88 39.26 1.57 5.37
N HIS A 89 39.30 2.79 5.91
CA HIS A 89 38.15 3.49 6.49
C HIS A 89 37.03 3.76 5.47
N TYR A 90 37.37 3.78 4.18
CA TYR A 90 36.43 3.94 3.06
C TYR A 90 35.33 2.87 3.02
N VAL A 91 35.61 1.66 3.48
CA VAL A 91 34.64 0.55 3.49
C VAL A 91 33.46 0.87 4.42
N ILE A 92 33.71 1.55 5.55
CA ILE A 92 32.69 1.95 6.52
C ILE A 92 31.73 2.97 5.91
N TYR A 93 32.24 3.96 5.16
CA TYR A 93 31.40 4.98 4.55
C TYR A 93 30.50 4.41 3.44
N ILE A 94 31.01 3.48 2.64
CA ILE A 94 30.22 2.82 1.59
C ILE A 94 29.06 2.03 2.23
N ILE A 95 29.35 1.23 3.25
CA ILE A 95 28.33 0.40 3.92
C ILE A 95 27.31 1.26 4.67
N GLY A 96 27.77 2.31 5.36
CA GLY A 96 26.89 3.28 6.02
C GLY A 96 25.94 3.97 5.04
N GLY A 97 26.42 4.30 3.82
CA GLY A 97 25.59 4.85 2.76
C GLY A 97 24.52 3.88 2.26
N PHE A 98 24.86 2.60 2.06
CA PHE A 98 23.90 1.58 1.63
C PHE A 98 22.77 1.34 2.64
N LEU A 99 23.02 1.50 3.95
CA LEU A 99 22.00 1.38 4.99
C LEU A 99 20.91 2.45 4.93
N LEU A 100 21.17 3.59 4.28
CA LEU A 100 20.17 4.65 4.12
C LEU A 100 19.17 4.37 2.98
N ILE A 101 19.52 3.52 2.02
CA ILE A 101 18.69 3.23 0.84
C ILE A 101 17.33 2.62 1.24
N PRO A 102 17.24 1.61 2.13
CA PRO A 102 15.96 1.07 2.57
C PRO A 102 15.07 2.11 3.27
N ILE A 103 15.67 3.02 4.05
CA ILE A 103 14.93 4.08 4.76
C ILE A 103 14.30 5.05 3.77
N PHE A 104 15.08 5.50 2.78
CA PHE A 104 14.57 6.40 1.74
C PHE A 104 13.50 5.73 0.88
N ALA A 105 13.74 4.48 0.46
CA ALA A 105 12.76 3.70 -0.30
C ALA A 105 11.44 3.54 0.47
N TYR A 106 11.51 3.22 1.77
CA TYR A 106 10.32 3.15 2.63
C TYR A 106 9.57 4.48 2.69
N ALA A 107 10.28 5.61 2.87
CA ALA A 107 9.66 6.92 2.93
C ALA A 107 8.91 7.27 1.63
N VAL A 108 9.53 7.00 0.48
CA VAL A 108 8.91 7.22 -0.84
C VAL A 108 7.68 6.34 -1.04
N ILE A 109 7.79 5.02 -0.78
CA ILE A 109 6.68 4.07 -0.93
C ILE A 109 5.51 4.45 -0.03
N ASN A 110 5.79 4.80 1.23
CA ASN A 110 4.75 5.18 2.18
C ASN A 110 4.05 6.45 1.70
N LYS A 111 4.78 7.50 1.32
CA LYS A 111 4.20 8.74 0.80
C LYS A 111 3.35 8.53 -0.45
N GLN A 112 3.78 7.64 -1.35
CA GLN A 112 3.01 7.25 -2.53
C GLN A 112 1.70 6.55 -2.14
N ASP A 113 1.74 5.59 -1.22
CA ASP A 113 0.53 4.88 -0.75
C ASP A 113 -0.45 5.84 -0.05
N GLN A 114 0.05 6.76 0.77
CA GLN A 114 -0.77 7.79 1.42
C GLN A 114 -1.48 8.69 0.39
N THR A 115 -0.77 9.10 -0.66
CA THR A 115 -1.31 9.94 -1.73
C THR A 115 -2.41 9.20 -2.49
N ARG A 116 -2.17 7.95 -2.88
CA ARG A 116 -3.16 7.11 -3.59
C ARG A 116 -4.44 6.92 -2.77
N VAL A 117 -4.30 6.65 -1.47
CA VAL A 117 -5.45 6.49 -0.57
C VAL A 117 -6.23 7.80 -0.42
N SER A 118 -5.52 8.93 -0.28
CA SER A 118 -6.14 10.26 -0.19
C SER A 118 -6.88 10.61 -1.48
N ASP A 119 -6.26 10.41 -2.65
CA ASP A 119 -6.86 10.71 -3.94
C ASP A 119 -8.12 9.88 -4.20
N PHE A 120 -8.08 8.58 -3.86
CA PHE A 120 -9.25 7.73 -3.93
C PHE A 120 -10.36 8.27 -3.02
N ASN A 121 -10.07 8.61 -1.76
CA ASN A 121 -11.08 9.03 -0.79
C ASN A 121 -11.63 10.44 -1.02
N ARG A 122 -10.83 11.35 -1.59
CA ARG A 122 -11.18 12.77 -1.75
C ARG A 122 -12.14 13.05 -2.90
N ARG A 123 -12.03 12.33 -4.02
CA ARG A 123 -12.79 12.63 -5.24
C ARG A 123 -14.01 11.72 -5.33
N THR A 124 -15.21 12.27 -5.33
CA THR A 124 -16.46 11.55 -5.61
C THR A 124 -16.83 11.64 -7.10
N LEU A 125 -17.63 10.69 -7.58
CA LEU A 125 -18.14 10.63 -8.94
C LEU A 125 -19.48 11.36 -9.11
N LYS A 126 -20.19 11.63 -8.01
CA LYS A 126 -21.45 12.37 -8.00
C LYS A 126 -21.35 13.66 -8.81
N GLY A 127 -22.11 13.74 -9.91
CA GLY A 127 -22.19 14.89 -10.81
C GLY A 127 -21.30 14.86 -12.07
N ARG A 128 -20.46 13.83 -12.28
CA ARG A 128 -19.60 13.73 -13.49
C ARG A 128 -19.95 12.58 -14.44
N VAL A 129 -21.01 11.83 -14.14
CA VAL A 129 -21.44 10.62 -14.85
C VAL A 129 -22.32 10.87 -16.08
N HIS A 130 -22.62 12.14 -16.42
CA HIS A 130 -23.44 12.46 -17.60
C HIS A 130 -22.70 12.45 -18.95
N ASN A 131 -21.40 12.16 -19.00
CA ASN A 131 -20.58 12.24 -20.22
C ASN A 131 -19.78 10.96 -20.52
N ILE A 132 -20.17 9.83 -19.93
CA ILE A 132 -19.55 8.52 -20.23
C ILE A 132 -20.64 7.63 -20.83
N THR A 133 -21.11 8.02 -22.01
CA THR A 133 -22.01 7.24 -22.87
C THR A 133 -21.54 7.48 -24.29
#